data_AF-A0A1J1IDZ6-F1
#
_entry.id   AF-A0A1J1IDZ6-F1
#
_cell.length_a   1.000
_cell.length_b   1.000
_cell.length_c   1.000
_cell.angle_alpha   90.00
_cell.angle_beta   90.00
_cell.angle_gamma   90.00
#
_symmetry.space_group_name_H-M   'P 1'
#
loop_
_entity.id
_entity.type
_entity.pdbx_description
1 polymer ?
#
loop_
_entity_poly.entity_id
_entity_poly.type
_entity_poly.pdbx_seq_one_letter_code
_entity_poly.pdbx_strand_id
1 'polypeptide(L)'
;MKLLCAALSFSIFATAFSRPQETVKFLGFRELGKYSGVNQEGIEYEKTYYVSSYIKLAPPAARSFCKSYGMDLVSFESRNEYLVVRNKFEPELPRDKSIFVIVGGFAHVQQNGKKIFHWISTGEKIFSGLEATGEEYCLGIKKEANEPVAFIPISCDETLKFMCQDMELQYAN
;
A
#
# COMPACT_ATOMS: atom_id res chain seq x y z
N MET A 1 -41.72 37.79 54.06
CA MET A 1 -40.38 37.96 53.46
C MET A 1 -40.00 36.64 52.79
N LYS A 2 -40.19 36.52 51.47
CA LYS A 2 -39.90 35.29 50.70
C LYS A 2 -38.56 35.51 49.98
N LEU A 3 -37.53 34.75 50.33
CA LEU A 3 -36.29 34.67 49.56
C LEU A 3 -36.45 33.56 48.51
N LEU A 4 -36.38 33.95 47.24
CA LEU A 4 -36.23 33.04 46.09
C LEU A 4 -34.75 33.05 45.68
N CYS A 5 -34.05 31.94 45.91
CA CYS A 5 -32.74 31.67 45.32
C CYS A 5 -32.93 31.03 43.94
N ALA A 6 -32.57 31.74 42.88
CA ALA A 6 -32.49 31.20 41.53
C ALA A 6 -31.10 30.58 41.31
N ALA A 7 -31.04 29.26 41.12
CA ALA A 7 -29.83 28.56 40.74
C ALA A 7 -29.74 28.52 39.20
N LEU A 8 -28.77 29.24 38.64
CA LEU A 8 -28.42 29.18 37.22
C LEU A 8 -27.49 27.99 36.98
N SER A 9 -28.01 26.98 36.28
CA SER A 9 -27.23 25.84 35.78
C SER A 9 -26.47 26.26 34.53
N PHE A 10 -25.14 26.33 34.61
CA PHE A 10 -24.27 26.53 33.46
C PHE A 10 -23.90 25.16 32.87
N SER A 11 -24.50 24.83 31.72
CA SER A 11 -24.09 23.67 30.92
C SER A 11 -22.72 23.96 30.28
N ILE A 12 -21.68 23.31 30.77
CA ILE A 12 -20.35 23.34 30.17
C ILE A 12 -20.40 22.47 28.91
N PHE A 13 -20.47 23.09 27.74
CA PHE A 13 -20.24 22.41 26.48
C PHE A 13 -18.75 22.05 26.39
N ALA A 14 -18.42 20.79 26.62
CA ALA A 14 -17.11 20.25 26.30
C ALA A 14 -16.97 20.17 24.77
N THR A 15 -16.43 21.23 24.17
CA THR A 15 -16.01 21.19 22.77
C THR A 15 -14.80 20.28 22.67
N ALA A 16 -15.01 19.05 22.19
CA ALA A 16 -13.94 18.15 21.81
C ALA A 16 -13.17 18.81 20.65
N PHE A 17 -12.04 19.44 20.97
CA PHE A 17 -11.05 19.85 19.98
C PHE A 17 -10.45 18.57 19.39
N SER A 18 -10.99 18.10 18.27
CA SER A 18 -10.29 17.16 17.41
C SER A 18 -9.01 17.86 16.93
N ARG A 19 -7.85 17.42 17.45
CA ARG A 19 -6.57 17.89 16.93
C ARG A 19 -6.52 17.53 15.44
N PRO A 20 -6.19 18.49 14.55
CA PRO A 20 -5.91 18.15 13.16
C PRO A 20 -4.78 17.12 13.17
N GLN A 21 -5.05 15.96 12.58
CA GLN A 21 -4.09 14.87 12.47
C GLN A 21 -2.96 15.37 11.56
N GLU A 22 -1.82 15.77 12.15
CA GLU A 22 -0.63 16.12 11.39
C GLU A 22 -0.23 14.91 10.55
N THR A 23 -0.30 15.07 9.23
CA THR A 23 0.19 14.06 8.30
C THR A 23 1.69 13.95 8.51
N VAL A 24 2.13 12.84 9.13
CA VAL A 24 3.55 12.56 9.35
C VAL A 24 4.19 12.46 7.97
N LYS A 25 4.91 13.51 7.58
CA LYS A 25 5.64 13.54 6.31
C LYS A 25 6.88 12.66 6.47
N PHE A 26 6.76 11.39 6.14
CA PHE A 26 7.90 10.48 6.12
C PHE A 26 8.92 10.96 5.08
N LEU A 27 10.11 11.37 5.55
CA LEU A 27 11.22 11.72 4.67
C LEU A 27 11.53 10.54 3.75
N GLY A 28 11.41 10.75 2.44
CA GLY A 28 11.70 9.73 1.41
C GLY A 28 10.48 9.04 0.81
N PHE A 29 9.27 9.32 1.30
CA PHE A 29 8.02 8.84 0.73
C PHE A 29 7.12 9.96 0.24
N ARG A 30 6.33 9.63 -0.78
CA ARG A 30 5.15 10.40 -1.20
C ARG A 30 3.92 9.52 -1.03
N GLU A 31 2.91 10.02 -0.34
CA GLU A 31 1.61 9.37 -0.24
C GLU A 31 0.88 9.40 -1.60
N LEU A 32 0.35 8.26 -2.02
CA LEU A 32 -0.48 8.11 -3.23
C LEU A 32 -1.99 8.15 -2.89
N GLY A 33 -2.32 7.94 -1.63
CA GLY A 33 -3.66 8.03 -1.06
C GLY A 33 -4.15 6.71 -0.48
N LYS A 34 -5.42 6.72 -0.11
CA LYS A 34 -6.09 5.62 0.59
C LYS A 34 -6.98 4.75 -0.30
N TYR A 35 -7.19 3.51 0.12
CA TYR A 35 -8.20 2.59 -0.42
C TYR A 35 -8.86 1.84 0.74
N SER A 36 -10.18 1.71 0.68
CA SER A 36 -10.95 0.90 1.62
C SER A 36 -11.56 -0.28 0.86
N GLY A 37 -11.55 -1.46 1.46
CA GLY A 37 -12.06 -2.68 0.84
C GLY A 37 -12.44 -3.72 1.88
N VAL A 38 -12.83 -4.90 1.38
CA VAL A 38 -13.14 -6.07 2.19
C VAL A 38 -12.21 -7.19 1.74
N ASN A 39 -11.53 -7.84 2.68
CA ASN A 39 -10.63 -8.94 2.38
C ASN A 39 -11.42 -10.24 2.10
N GLN A 40 -10.72 -11.34 1.81
CA GLN A 40 -11.38 -12.63 1.52
C GLN A 40 -12.17 -13.20 2.72
N GLU A 41 -11.86 -12.76 3.93
CA GLU A 41 -12.51 -13.19 5.18
C GLU A 41 -13.74 -12.34 5.52
N GLY A 42 -14.08 -11.35 4.70
CA GLY A 42 -15.18 -10.43 4.98
C GLY A 42 -14.83 -9.30 5.94
N ILE A 43 -13.55 -9.10 6.25
CA ILE A 43 -13.07 -8.05 7.16
C ILE A 43 -12.80 -6.77 6.36
N GLU A 44 -13.37 -5.66 6.82
CA GLU A 44 -13.11 -4.34 6.27
C GLU A 44 -11.68 -3.89 6.60
N TYR A 45 -11.02 -3.31 5.60
CA TYR A 45 -9.67 -2.78 5.76
C TYR A 45 -9.53 -1.43 5.07
N GLU A 46 -8.61 -0.62 5.57
CA GLU A 46 -8.11 0.56 4.91
C GLU A 46 -6.60 0.42 4.68
N LYS A 47 -6.15 0.78 3.47
CA LYS A 47 -4.74 0.85 3.13
C LYS A 47 -4.36 2.26 2.71
N THR A 48 -3.23 2.75 3.20
CA THR A 48 -2.57 3.95 2.69
C THR A 48 -1.34 3.55 1.90
N TYR A 49 -1.22 4.01 0.65
CA TYR A 49 -0.09 3.67 -0.21
C TYR A 49 0.90 4.79 -0.30
N TYR A 50 2.18 4.42 -0.35
CA TYR A 50 3.31 5.32 -0.44
C TYR A 50 4.25 4.84 -1.53
N VAL A 51 4.88 5.77 -2.24
CA VAL A 51 5.98 5.48 -3.17
C VAL A 51 7.25 6.17 -2.72
N SER A 52 8.39 5.50 -2.88
CA SER A 52 9.69 6.11 -2.62
C SER A 52 9.94 7.31 -3.57
N SER A 53 10.31 8.45 -2.99
CA SER A 53 10.47 9.70 -3.75
C SER A 53 11.77 9.67 -4.56
N TYR A 54 12.90 9.47 -3.89
CA TYR A 54 14.25 9.49 -4.48
C TYR A 54 15.06 8.22 -4.22
N ILE A 55 14.60 7.41 -3.25
CA ILE A 55 15.30 6.21 -2.80
C ILE A 55 15.00 5.06 -3.76
N LYS A 56 16.06 4.37 -4.18
CA LYS A 56 15.99 3.11 -4.91
C LYS A 56 16.71 2.04 -4.12
N LEU A 57 16.09 0.87 -3.98
CA LEU A 57 16.60 -0.26 -3.22
C LEU A 57 16.29 -1.56 -3.95
N ALA A 58 17.05 -2.61 -3.65
CA ALA A 58 16.68 -3.97 -4.04
C ALA A 58 15.46 -4.45 -3.22
N PRO A 59 14.61 -5.34 -3.73
CA PRO A 59 13.39 -5.76 -3.05
C PRO A 59 13.52 -6.18 -1.57
N PRO A 60 14.53 -6.97 -1.14
CA PRO A 60 14.68 -7.29 0.28
C PRO A 60 14.94 -6.05 1.15
N ALA A 61 15.83 -5.16 0.68
CA ALA A 61 16.15 -3.91 1.36
C ALA A 61 14.96 -2.92 1.34
N ALA A 62 14.21 -2.86 0.24
CA ALA A 62 12.98 -2.08 0.13
C ALA A 62 11.94 -2.51 1.16
N ARG A 63 11.77 -3.83 1.35
CA ARG A 63 10.88 -4.36 2.40
C ARG A 63 11.35 -3.98 3.80
N SER A 64 12.63 -4.19 4.10
CA SER A 64 13.21 -3.76 5.38
C SER A 64 13.00 -2.27 5.63
N PHE A 65 13.14 -1.45 4.59
CA PHE A 65 12.89 -0.02 4.67
C PHE A 65 11.43 0.28 4.97
N CYS A 66 10.45 -0.30 4.27
CA CYS A 66 9.02 -0.15 4.61
C CYS A 66 8.74 -0.54 6.08
N LYS A 67 9.28 -1.69 6.52
CA LYS A 67 9.11 -2.20 7.88
C LYS A 67 9.67 -1.26 8.95
N SER A 68 10.75 -0.54 8.67
CA SER A 68 11.32 0.44 9.60
C SER A 68 10.38 1.61 9.92
N TYR A 69 9.33 1.81 9.10
CA TYR A 69 8.28 2.81 9.31
C TYR A 69 6.92 2.20 9.68
N GLY A 70 6.88 0.93 10.10
CA GLY A 70 5.62 0.24 10.44
C GLY A 70 4.79 -0.18 9.22
N MET A 71 5.31 -0.03 8.01
CA MET A 71 4.65 -0.41 6.75
C MET A 71 5.10 -1.80 6.26
N ASP A 72 4.57 -2.26 5.13
CA ASP A 72 5.12 -3.38 4.34
C ASP A 72 5.20 -3.00 2.86
N LEU A 73 5.84 -3.83 2.03
CA LEU A 73 5.69 -3.69 0.58
C LEU A 73 4.23 -3.90 0.18
N VAL A 74 3.80 -3.20 -0.86
CA VAL A 74 2.40 -3.24 -1.32
C VAL A 74 1.96 -4.65 -1.71
N SER A 75 0.79 -5.05 -1.22
CA SER A 75 -0.05 -6.14 -1.72
C SER A 75 -1.39 -5.60 -2.18
N PHE A 76 -2.04 -6.35 -3.05
CA PHE A 76 -3.40 -6.04 -3.50
C PHE A 76 -4.30 -7.24 -3.23
N GLU A 77 -5.33 -7.06 -2.40
CA GLU A 77 -6.34 -8.07 -2.07
C GLU A 77 -7.29 -8.32 -3.23
N SER A 78 -7.43 -7.36 -4.15
CA SER A 78 -8.30 -7.51 -5.32
C SER A 78 -7.76 -6.83 -6.57
N ARG A 79 -8.25 -7.30 -7.73
CA ARG A 79 -8.00 -6.63 -9.01
C ARG A 79 -8.53 -5.19 -9.00
N ASN A 80 -9.65 -4.94 -8.33
CA ASN A 80 -10.24 -3.60 -8.24
C ASN A 80 -9.33 -2.62 -7.49
N GLU A 81 -8.81 -3.04 -6.34
CA GLU A 81 -7.83 -2.28 -5.56
C GLU A 81 -6.61 -1.91 -6.41
N TYR A 82 -6.03 -2.90 -7.11
CA TYR A 82 -4.93 -2.65 -8.03
C TYR A 82 -5.27 -1.60 -9.10
N LEU A 83 -6.44 -1.71 -9.75
CA LEU A 83 -6.86 -0.75 -10.78
C LEU A 83 -7.04 0.66 -10.21
N VAL A 84 -7.60 0.81 -9.01
CA VAL A 84 -7.77 2.11 -8.34
C VAL A 84 -6.41 2.71 -8.00
N VAL A 85 -5.53 1.95 -7.35
CA VAL A 85 -4.19 2.42 -6.96
C VAL A 85 -3.35 2.75 -8.20
N ARG A 86 -3.43 1.92 -9.25
CA ARG A 86 -2.78 2.16 -10.53
C ARG A 86 -3.22 3.49 -11.16
N ASN A 87 -4.52 3.77 -11.18
CA ASN A 87 -5.04 4.99 -11.77
C ASN A 87 -4.64 6.25 -10.97
N LYS A 88 -4.42 6.12 -9.65
CA LYS A 88 -3.83 7.18 -8.83
C LYS A 88 -2.32 7.33 -9.06
N PHE A 89 -1.63 6.24 -9.36
CA PHE A 89 -0.19 6.21 -9.60
C PHE A 89 0.18 6.77 -10.97
N GLU A 90 -0.62 6.51 -12.00
CA GLU A 90 -0.33 6.86 -13.39
C GLU A 90 -0.04 8.36 -13.64
N PRO A 91 -0.76 9.33 -13.05
CA PRO A 91 -0.43 10.76 -13.18
C PRO A 91 0.92 11.14 -12.59
N GLU A 92 1.39 10.38 -11.61
CA GLU A 92 2.62 10.65 -10.86
C GLU A 92 3.88 10.10 -11.55
N LEU A 93 3.69 9.48 -12.71
CA LEU A 93 4.72 8.87 -13.53
C LEU A 93 5.15 9.79 -14.67
N PRO A 94 6.46 10.05 -14.86
CA PRO A 94 6.96 10.62 -16.11
C PRO A 94 6.42 9.85 -17.33
N ARG A 95 5.74 10.55 -18.24
CA ARG A 95 5.08 9.96 -19.41
C ARG A 95 6.06 9.38 -20.44
N ASP A 96 7.32 9.78 -20.34
CA ASP A 96 8.42 9.51 -21.27
C ASP A 96 9.37 8.41 -20.78
N LYS A 97 9.18 7.87 -19.56
CA LYS A 97 10.09 6.86 -18.99
C LYS A 97 9.33 5.59 -18.64
N SER A 98 9.93 4.46 -18.97
CA SER A 98 9.50 3.19 -18.40
C SER A 98 9.76 3.23 -16.90
N ILE A 99 8.71 3.07 -16.09
CA ILE A 99 8.84 3.13 -14.64
C ILE A 99 8.60 1.76 -14.08
N PHE A 100 9.58 1.34 -13.28
CA PHE A 100 9.58 0.10 -12.54
C PHE A 100 9.47 0.43 -11.06
N VAL A 101 8.48 -0.15 -10.41
CA VAL A 101 8.31 -0.04 -8.97
C VAL A 101 8.17 -1.41 -8.35
N ILE A 102 8.99 -1.70 -7.36
CA ILE A 102 8.94 -2.92 -6.57
C ILE A 102 7.66 -2.93 -5.73
N VAL A 103 6.98 -4.07 -5.76
CA VAL A 103 5.84 -4.41 -4.88
C VAL A 103 6.13 -5.71 -4.13
N GLY A 104 5.27 -6.08 -3.18
CA GLY A 104 5.48 -7.20 -2.27
C GLY A 104 5.29 -8.57 -2.89
N GLY A 105 5.33 -8.73 -4.21
CA GLY A 105 5.15 -10.04 -4.85
C GLY A 105 6.45 -10.83 -4.89
N PHE A 106 6.39 -12.12 -4.56
CA PHE A 106 7.51 -13.06 -4.66
C PHE A 106 7.04 -14.37 -5.30
N ALA A 107 7.89 -14.98 -6.12
CA ALA A 107 7.60 -16.27 -6.73
C ALA A 107 8.04 -17.43 -5.83
N HIS A 108 7.21 -18.48 -5.76
CA HIS A 108 7.58 -19.79 -5.24
C HIS A 108 7.53 -20.83 -6.37
N VAL A 109 8.55 -21.69 -6.45
CA VAL A 109 8.66 -22.76 -7.45
C VAL A 109 7.92 -24.01 -6.95
N GLN A 110 6.93 -24.48 -7.71
CA GLN A 110 6.23 -25.73 -7.40
C GLN A 110 7.02 -26.96 -7.88
N GLN A 111 6.62 -28.14 -7.41
CA GLN A 111 7.26 -29.43 -7.77
C GLN A 111 7.27 -29.73 -9.27
N ASN A 112 6.32 -29.17 -10.05
CA ASN A 112 6.25 -29.31 -11.50
C ASN A 112 7.03 -28.23 -12.27
N GLY A 113 7.85 -27.42 -11.57
CA GLY A 113 8.57 -26.28 -12.14
C GLY A 113 7.70 -25.05 -12.44
N LYS A 114 6.38 -25.12 -12.23
CA LYS A 114 5.49 -23.97 -12.36
C LYS A 114 5.74 -23.00 -11.21
N LYS A 115 5.77 -21.71 -11.50
CA LYS A 115 5.87 -20.68 -10.48
C LYS A 115 4.53 -20.08 -10.15
N ILE A 116 4.35 -19.76 -8.88
CA ILE A 116 3.19 -19.01 -8.41
C ILE A 116 3.70 -17.82 -7.61
N PHE A 117 3.15 -16.65 -7.89
CA PHE A 117 3.43 -15.45 -7.11
C PHE A 117 2.46 -15.32 -5.93
N HIS A 118 3.04 -14.94 -4.80
CA HIS A 118 2.34 -14.63 -3.57
C HIS A 118 2.71 -13.23 -3.09
N TRP A 119 1.80 -12.59 -2.35
CA TRP A 119 2.10 -11.37 -1.62
C TRP A 119 2.87 -11.70 -0.35
N ILE A 120 3.98 -11.02 -0.11
CA ILE A 120 4.86 -11.28 1.03
C ILE A 120 4.28 -10.79 2.37
N SER A 121 3.36 -9.84 2.32
CA SER A 121 2.66 -9.30 3.49
C SER A 121 1.52 -10.20 3.96
N THR A 122 0.79 -10.84 3.03
CA THR A 122 -0.41 -11.64 3.35
C THR A 122 -0.24 -13.14 3.12
N GLY A 123 0.74 -13.57 2.32
CA GLY A 123 0.88 -14.94 1.84
C GLY A 123 -0.10 -15.31 0.72
N GLU A 124 -1.06 -14.44 0.41
CA GLU A 124 -2.11 -14.69 -0.58
C GLU A 124 -1.56 -14.78 -2.00
N LYS A 125 -2.21 -15.60 -2.82
CA LYS A 125 -1.88 -15.75 -4.23
C LYS A 125 -2.31 -14.50 -5.01
N ILE A 126 -1.47 -14.04 -5.94
CA ILE A 126 -1.80 -12.90 -6.81
C ILE A 126 -2.91 -13.28 -7.81
N PHE A 127 -3.92 -12.41 -7.96
CA PHE A 127 -5.23 -12.68 -8.59
C PHE A 127 -5.27 -12.92 -10.11
N SER A 128 -4.15 -13.08 -10.84
CA SER A 128 -4.02 -13.84 -12.11
C SER A 128 -2.83 -13.41 -12.97
N GLY A 129 -2.39 -14.32 -13.86
CA GLY A 129 -1.83 -13.99 -15.19
C GLY A 129 -0.31 -13.90 -15.33
N LEU A 130 0.44 -13.86 -14.24
CA LEU A 130 1.90 -13.78 -14.30
C LEU A 130 2.52 -15.17 -14.40
N GLU A 131 2.81 -15.60 -15.62
CA GLU A 131 3.70 -16.73 -15.86
C GLU A 131 5.14 -16.20 -15.96
N ALA A 132 6.02 -16.66 -15.08
CA ALA A 132 7.42 -16.25 -15.07
C ALA A 132 8.34 -17.46 -15.26
N THR A 133 9.17 -17.43 -16.30
CA THR A 133 10.26 -18.40 -16.56
C THR A 133 11.56 -17.93 -15.87
N GLY A 134 12.45 -18.84 -15.41
CA GLY A 134 13.77 -18.52 -14.78
C GLY A 134 13.95 -18.98 -13.32
N GLU A 135 14.91 -18.44 -12.54
CA GLU A 135 15.32 -19.05 -11.25
C GLU A 135 14.78 -18.33 -9.98
N GLU A 136 14.76 -17.00 -9.89
CA GLU A 136 14.18 -16.25 -8.75
C GLU A 136 13.64 -14.88 -9.21
N TYR A 137 12.38 -14.54 -8.90
CA TYR A 137 11.84 -13.22 -9.25
C TYR A 137 11.01 -12.62 -8.13
N CYS A 138 11.39 -11.39 -7.82
CA CYS A 138 10.57 -10.43 -7.12
C CYS A 138 9.59 -9.82 -8.12
N LEU A 139 8.58 -9.10 -7.63
CA LEU A 139 7.55 -8.51 -8.48
C LEU A 139 7.69 -6.99 -8.59
N GLY A 140 7.68 -6.51 -9.83
CA GLY A 140 7.61 -5.10 -10.16
C GLY A 140 6.29 -4.76 -10.83
N ILE A 141 5.97 -3.47 -10.83
CA ILE A 141 4.98 -2.84 -11.69
C ILE A 141 5.74 -2.05 -12.75
N LYS A 142 5.47 -2.33 -14.03
CA LYS A 142 6.02 -1.60 -15.18
C LYS A 142 4.94 -0.83 -15.92
N LYS A 143 5.28 0.38 -16.34
CA LYS A 143 4.53 1.14 -17.35
C LYS A 143 5.44 1.44 -18.53
N GLU A 144 5.09 0.98 -19.73
CA GLU A 144 5.75 1.41 -20.98
C GLU A 144 4.94 2.52 -21.65
N ALA A 145 5.59 3.22 -22.59
CA ALA A 145 4.92 4.25 -23.38
C ALA A 145 3.79 3.61 -24.19
N ASN A 146 2.55 4.06 -23.95
CA ASN A 146 1.32 3.56 -24.60
C ASN A 146 0.88 2.14 -24.20
N GLU A 147 1.49 1.53 -23.17
CA GLU A 147 1.03 0.25 -22.65
C GLU A 147 0.30 0.40 -21.30
N PRO A 148 -0.66 -0.50 -21.00
CA PRO A 148 -1.25 -0.55 -19.67
C PRO A 148 -0.18 -0.91 -18.63
N VAL A 149 -0.35 -0.38 -17.42
CA VAL A 149 0.50 -0.79 -16.30
C VAL A 149 0.30 -2.27 -16.04
N ALA A 150 1.40 -3.01 -16.04
CA ALA A 150 1.41 -4.45 -15.85
C ALA A 150 2.35 -4.83 -14.71
N PHE A 151 2.02 -5.95 -14.05
CA PHE A 151 2.99 -6.62 -13.21
C PHE A 151 4.03 -7.31 -14.10
N ILE A 152 5.29 -7.30 -13.66
CA ILE A 152 6.36 -8.00 -14.34
C ILE A 152 7.31 -8.64 -13.32
N PRO A 153 7.87 -9.82 -13.63
CA PRO A 153 8.97 -10.37 -12.87
C PRO A 153 10.20 -9.46 -12.97
N ILE A 154 10.90 -9.24 -11.86
CA ILE A 154 12.15 -8.48 -11.79
C ILE A 154 13.20 -9.25 -10.99
N SER A 155 14.48 -8.96 -11.20
CA SER A 155 15.55 -9.52 -10.36
C SER A 155 15.40 -9.02 -8.92
N CYS A 156 15.63 -9.90 -7.94
CA CYS A 156 15.63 -9.52 -6.53
C CYS A 156 16.86 -8.70 -6.10
N ASP A 157 17.81 -8.49 -7.00
CA ASP A 157 18.97 -7.60 -6.81
C ASP A 157 18.78 -6.24 -7.51
N GLU A 158 17.71 -6.07 -8.30
CA GLU A 158 17.50 -4.86 -9.08
C GLU A 158 17.12 -3.68 -8.18
N THR A 159 17.87 -2.57 -8.29
CA THR A 159 17.63 -1.39 -7.46
C THR A 159 16.65 -0.42 -8.12
N LEU A 160 15.42 -0.43 -7.62
CA LEU A 160 14.31 0.33 -8.20
C LEU A 160 13.60 1.16 -7.14
N LYS A 161 12.71 2.05 -7.58
CA LYS A 161 11.73 2.64 -6.67
C LYS A 161 10.83 1.52 -6.12
N PHE A 162 10.21 1.76 -4.99
CA PHE A 162 9.37 0.77 -4.33
C PHE A 162 8.14 1.43 -3.74
N MET A 163 7.09 0.64 -3.56
CA MET A 163 5.87 1.09 -2.90
C MET A 163 5.69 0.36 -1.57
N CYS A 164 5.32 1.13 -0.56
CA CYS A 164 4.93 0.62 0.74
C CYS A 164 3.41 0.81 0.94
N GLN A 165 2.82 -0.02 1.80
CA GLN A 165 1.48 0.16 2.32
C GLN A 165 1.51 0.19 3.84
N ASP A 166 0.66 1.03 4.40
CA ASP A 166 0.18 0.91 5.78
C ASP A 166 -1.24 0.34 5.73
N MET A 167 -1.56 -0.62 6.58
CA MET A 167 -2.83 -1.34 6.56
C MET A 167 -3.45 -1.37 7.95
N GLU A 168 -4.68 -0.86 8.04
CA GLU A 168 -5.49 -0.87 9.25
C GLU A 168 -6.69 -1.80 9.04
N LEU A 169 -6.84 -2.79 9.92
CA LEU A 169 -8.02 -3.66 9.95
C LEU A 169 -9.12 -2.99 10.79
N GLN A 170 -10.31 -2.88 10.21
CA GLN A 170 -11.48 -2.33 10.88
C GLN A 170 -12.30 -3.49 11.45
N TYR A 171 -12.04 -3.83 12.71
CA TYR A 171 -12.90 -4.76 13.44
C TYR A 171 -14.16 -4.02 13.90
N ALA A 172 -15.33 -4.55 13.54
CA ALA A 172 -16.59 -4.07 14.08
C ALA A 172 -16.58 -4.26 15.61
N ASN A 173 -16.64 -3.16 16.35
CA ASN A 173 -16.80 -3.16 17.81
C ASN A 173 -18.24 -3.50 18.21
#